data_AF-A0A139XGM5-F1
#
_entry.id   AF-A0A139XGM5-F1
#
_cell.length_a   1.000
_cell.length_b   1.000
_cell.length_c   1.000
_cell.angle_alpha   90.00
_cell.angle_beta   90.00
_cell.angle_gamma   90.00
#
_symmetry.space_group_name_H-M   'P 1'
#
loop_
_entity.id
_entity.type
_entity.pdbx_description
1 polymer ?
#
loop_
_entity_poly.entity_id
_entity_poly.type
_entity_poly.pdbx_seq_one_letter_code
_entity_poly.pdbx_strand_id
1 'polypeptide(L)'
;MKADAYFLRDSEPGLSVHLASVCSPEQCAGFFRKCYGVASLEVGRVREIGLDVEQDSINHANIVGLPNREDNLAEAERLAGLLAKQSHIIWQPK
;
A
#
# COMPACT_ATOMS: atom_id res chain seq x y z
N MET A 1 9.27 -3.79 4.96
CA MET A 1 8.85 -4.40 3.67
C MET A 1 9.88 -4.07 2.60
N LYS A 2 9.88 -4.75 1.44
CA LYS A 2 10.72 -4.33 0.31
C LYS A 2 10.03 -3.21 -0.48
N ALA A 3 10.80 -2.28 -1.04
CA ALA A 3 10.28 -1.11 -1.76
C ALA A 3 9.54 -1.47 -3.06
N ASP A 4 9.96 -2.55 -3.73
CA ASP A 4 9.34 -3.04 -4.95
C ASP A 4 7.85 -3.39 -4.82
N ALA A 5 7.39 -3.68 -3.60
CA ALA A 5 5.97 -3.91 -3.30
C ALA A 5 5.09 -2.64 -3.44
N TYR A 6 5.68 -1.45 -3.52
CA TYR A 6 4.98 -0.17 -3.54
C TYR A 6 5.09 0.57 -4.87
N PHE A 7 5.57 -0.08 -5.93
CA PHE A 7 5.50 0.50 -7.26
C PHE A 7 4.08 0.40 -7.81
N LEU A 8 3.58 1.52 -8.32
CA LEU A 8 2.36 1.55 -9.11
C LEU A 8 2.58 0.73 -10.38
N ARG A 9 1.60 -0.11 -10.71
CA ARG A 9 1.56 -0.86 -11.97
C ARG A 9 0.81 -0.05 -13.01
N ASP A 10 1.15 -0.27 -14.27
CA ASP A 10 0.47 0.42 -15.37
C ASP A 10 -1.04 0.15 -15.33
N SER A 11 -1.81 1.19 -15.67
CA SER A 11 -3.28 1.17 -15.69
C SER A 11 -3.97 0.99 -14.33
N GLU A 12 -3.25 1.02 -13.21
CA GLU A 12 -3.84 1.07 -11.87
C GLU A 12 -4.02 2.53 -11.41
N PRO A 13 -5.14 2.89 -10.77
CA PRO A 13 -5.36 4.24 -10.27
C PRO A 13 -4.55 4.57 -9.00
N GLY A 14 -4.00 3.55 -8.33
CA GLY A 14 -3.23 3.69 -7.10
C GLY A 14 -2.82 2.33 -6.52
N LEU A 15 -2.23 2.32 -5.33
CA LEU A 15 -1.95 1.07 -4.61
C LEU A 15 -3.18 0.65 -3.81
N SER A 16 -3.73 -0.50 -4.18
CA SER A 16 -4.83 -1.16 -3.47
C SER A 16 -4.45 -1.47 -2.01
N VAL A 17 -5.26 -1.00 -1.07
CA VAL A 17 -5.13 -1.26 0.37
C VAL A 17 -6.48 -1.57 1.01
N HIS A 18 -6.46 -2.30 2.13
CA HIS A 18 -7.64 -2.55 2.95
C HIS A 18 -7.66 -1.64 4.16
N LEU A 19 -8.86 -1.21 4.58
CA LEU A 19 -9.04 -0.35 5.75
C LEU A 19 -8.95 -1.18 7.03
N ALA A 20 -7.92 -0.90 7.85
CA ALA A 20 -7.67 -1.59 9.12
C ALA A 20 -8.81 -1.43 10.15
N SER A 21 -9.66 -0.41 10.01
CA SER A 21 -10.84 -0.21 10.86
C SER A 21 -11.98 -1.19 10.54
N VAL A 22 -11.95 -1.85 9.39
CA VAL A 22 -13.05 -2.68 8.85
C VAL A 22 -12.67 -4.16 8.80
N CYS A 23 -11.38 -4.50 8.86
CA CYS A 23 -10.89 -5.85 8.64
C CYS A 23 -9.71 -6.20 9.56
N SER A 24 -9.74 -7.37 10.20
CA SER A 24 -8.59 -7.88 10.95
C SER A 24 -7.45 -8.29 10.00
N PRO A 25 -6.19 -8.41 10.48
CA PRO A 25 -5.07 -8.85 9.65
C PRO A 25 -5.28 -10.24 9.03
N GLU A 26 -5.85 -11.19 9.77
CA GLU A 26 -6.20 -12.53 9.28
C GLU A 26 -7.27 -12.48 8.19
N GLN A 27 -8.29 -11.64 8.37
CA GLN A 27 -9.34 -11.45 7.37
C GLN A 27 -8.78 -10.81 6.10
N CYS A 28 -7.87 -9.83 6.24
CA CYS A 28 -7.16 -9.22 5.12
C CYS A 28 -6.39 -10.27 4.34
N ALA A 29 -5.65 -11.14 5.04
CA ALA A 29 -4.92 -12.24 4.41
C ALA A 29 -5.84 -13.22 3.67
N GLY A 30 -7.03 -13.49 4.24
CA GLY A 30 -8.04 -14.38 3.67
C GLY A 30 -8.63 -13.92 2.33
N PHE A 31 -8.51 -12.63 1.96
CA PHE A 31 -8.94 -12.15 0.65
C PHE A 31 -8.00 -12.57 -0.50
N PHE A 32 -6.78 -13.02 -0.20
CA PHE A 32 -5.79 -13.37 -1.19
C PHE A 32 -5.64 -14.88 -1.33
N ARG A 33 -5.59 -15.39 -2.57
CA ARG A 33 -5.29 -16.81 -2.85
C ARG A 33 -3.92 -17.25 -2.30
N LYS A 34 -2.96 -16.32 -2.25
CA LYS A 34 -1.63 -16.49 -1.65
C LYS A 34 -1.28 -15.20 -0.91
N CYS A 35 -1.00 -15.31 0.38
CA CYS A 35 -0.58 -14.19 1.23
C CYS A 35 0.66 -14.60 2.02
N TYR A 36 1.72 -13.79 1.96
CA TYR A 36 2.97 -14.03 2.70
C TYR A 36 3.09 -13.15 3.95
N GLY A 37 2.08 -12.32 4.19
CA GLY A 37 1.99 -11.43 5.33
C GLY A 37 1.12 -10.20 5.03
N VAL A 38 0.70 -9.53 6.08
CA VAL A 38 -0.01 -8.26 6.03
C VAL A 38 0.85 -7.19 6.69
N ALA A 39 1.03 -6.08 5.99
CA ALA A 39 1.71 -4.90 6.51
C ALA A 39 0.71 -3.76 6.68
N SER A 40 0.96 -2.91 7.68
CA SER A 40 0.16 -1.72 7.96
C SER A 40 0.90 -0.45 7.56
N LEU A 41 0.12 0.55 7.15
CA LEU A 41 0.54 1.92 6.87
C LEU A 41 -0.42 2.88 7.57
N GLU A 42 0.13 3.92 8.19
CA GLU A 42 -0.67 4.98 8.82
C GLU A 42 -1.02 6.05 7.79
N VAL A 43 -2.32 6.33 7.60
CA VAL A 43 -2.82 7.31 6.61
C VAL A 43 -2.16 8.68 6.78
N GLY A 44 -1.96 9.13 8.02
CA GLY A 44 -1.28 10.40 8.30
C GLY A 44 0.14 10.45 7.71
N ARG A 45 0.93 9.39 7.88
CA ARG A 45 2.31 9.31 7.37
C ARG A 45 2.38 9.16 5.85
N VAL A 46 1.38 8.50 5.26
CA VAL A 46 1.22 8.44 3.80
C VAL A 46 0.98 9.85 3.24
N ARG A 47 0.14 10.65 3.91
CA ARG A 47 -0.11 12.05 3.52
C ARG A 47 1.08 12.97 3.72
N GLU A 48 1.88 12.75 4.77
CA GLU A 48 3.12 13.52 5.01
C GLU A 48 4.15 13.41 3.88
N ILE A 49 4.16 12.30 3.12
CA ILE A 49 5.09 12.11 2.00
C ILE A 49 4.53 12.59 0.65
N GLY A 50 3.37 13.25 0.64
CA GLY A 50 2.76 13.87 -0.53
C GLY A 50 1.83 12.96 -1.33
N LEU A 51 1.42 11.82 -0.76
CA LEU A 51 0.40 10.94 -1.33
C LEU A 51 -0.96 11.20 -0.68
N ASP A 52 -2.03 10.62 -1.21
CA ASP A 52 -3.33 10.60 -0.53
C ASP A 52 -3.92 9.18 -0.50
N VAL A 53 -4.97 9.00 0.29
CA VAL A 53 -5.72 7.75 0.42
C VAL A 53 -7.18 8.03 0.09
N GLU A 54 -7.65 7.47 -1.01
CA GLU A 54 -9.02 7.61 -1.48
C GLU A 54 -9.79 6.30 -1.28
N GLN A 55 -10.85 6.36 -0.47
CA GLN A 55 -11.74 5.22 -0.25
C GLN A 55 -12.70 5.06 -1.43
N ASP A 56 -12.70 3.88 -2.06
CA ASP A 56 -13.58 3.55 -3.19
C ASP A 56 -14.66 2.50 -2.83
N SER A 57 -14.52 1.82 -1.68
CA SER A 57 -15.46 0.81 -1.19
C SER A 57 -15.42 0.74 0.35
N ILE A 58 -16.35 -0.01 0.94
CA ILE A 58 -16.53 -0.13 2.40
C ILE A 58 -15.24 -0.59 3.10
N ASN A 59 -14.48 -1.51 2.50
CA ASN A 59 -13.28 -2.10 3.08
C ASN A 59 -11.99 -1.85 2.27
N HIS A 60 -12.06 -1.04 1.22
CA HIS A 60 -10.96 -0.84 0.27
C HIS A 60 -10.73 0.66 0.01
N ALA A 61 -9.46 0.98 -0.23
CA ALA A 61 -9.00 2.30 -0.62
C ALA A 61 -7.78 2.18 -1.52
N ASN A 62 -7.45 3.27 -2.20
CA ASN A 62 -6.23 3.39 -3.01
C ASN A 62 -5.31 4.44 -2.41
N ILE A 63 -4.01 4.13 -2.33
CA ILE A 63 -2.98 5.16 -2.17
C ILE A 63 -2.75 5.80 -3.55
N VAL A 64 -3.07 7.08 -3.70
CA VAL A 64 -3.02 7.83 -4.96
C VAL A 64 -1.90 8.87 -4.98
N GLY A 65 -1.57 9.39 -6.17
CA GLY A 65 -0.50 10.37 -6.37
C GLY A 65 0.89 9.75 -6.62
N LEU A 66 0.98 8.43 -6.75
CA LEU A 66 2.20 7.73 -7.13
C LEU A 66 2.46 7.86 -8.63
N PRO A 67 3.69 8.19 -9.06
CA PRO A 67 4.04 8.14 -10.47
C PRO A 67 4.25 6.69 -10.93
N ASN A 68 3.97 6.42 -12.21
CA ASN A 68 4.45 5.17 -12.83
C ASN A 68 5.97 5.21 -12.93
N ARG A 69 6.59 4.02 -12.86
CA ARG A 69 8.05 3.90 -13.00
C ARG A 69 8.55 4.40 -14.34
N GLU A 70 7.76 4.22 -15.39
CA GLU A 70 8.10 4.62 -16.76
C GLU A 70 8.07 6.14 -16.93
N ASP A 71 7.16 6.82 -16.23
CA ASP A 71 6.99 8.28 -16.29
C ASP A 71 8.06 9.00 -15.45
N ASN A 72 8.32 8.52 -14.24
CA ASN A 72 9.30 9.12 -13.33
C ASN A 72 9.89 8.10 -12.35
N LEU A 73 10.92 7.37 -12.80
CA LEU A 73 11.59 6.34 -12.01
C LEU A 73 12.13 6.86 -10.67
N ALA A 74 12.78 8.03 -10.67
CA ALA A 74 13.42 8.57 -9.47
C ALA A 74 12.40 8.87 -8.36
N GLU A 75 11.27 9.48 -8.73
CA GLU A 75 10.20 9.77 -7.77
C GLU A 75 9.46 8.52 -7.34
N ALA A 76 9.22 7.58 -8.27
CA ALA A 76 8.62 6.28 -7.96
C ALA A 76 9.48 5.52 -6.92
N GLU A 77 10.80 5.45 -7.11
CA GLU A 77 11.73 4.81 -6.19
C GLU A 77 11.78 5.52 -4.83
N ARG A 78 11.78 6.85 -4.82
CA ARG A 78 11.76 7.65 -3.58
C ARG A 78 10.51 7.34 -2.75
N LEU A 79 9.33 7.43 -3.35
CA LEU A 79 8.05 7.20 -2.68
C LEU A 79 7.89 5.75 -2.23
N ALA A 80 8.23 4.78 -3.08
CA ALA A 80 8.21 3.37 -2.73
C ALA A 80 9.14 3.04 -1.56
N GLY A 81 10.33 3.66 -1.52
CA GLY A 81 11.25 3.55 -0.40
C GLY A 81 10.71 4.15 0.90
N LEU A 82 10.01 5.29 0.83
CA LEU A 82 9.38 5.91 2.00
C LEU A 82 8.23 5.06 2.55
N LEU A 83 7.35 4.56 1.68
CA LEU A 83 6.27 3.64 2.08
C LEU A 83 6.85 2.36 2.72
N ALA A 84 7.90 1.78 2.14
CA ALA A 84 8.54 0.60 2.70
C ALA A 84 9.14 0.82 4.10
N LYS A 85 9.72 2.00 4.34
CA LYS A 85 10.26 2.40 5.67
C LYS A 85 9.16 2.62 6.71
N GLN A 86 8.01 3.16 6.30
CA GLN A 86 6.88 3.43 7.19
C GLN A 86 6.06 2.15 7.47
N SER A 87 6.09 1.19 6.55
CA SER A 87 5.34 -0.06 6.69
C SER A 87 5.93 -1.01 7.73
N HIS A 88 5.05 -1.65 8.49
CA HIS A 88 5.42 -2.69 9.46
C HIS A 88 4.53 -3.91 9.29
N ILE A 89 5.13 -5.10 9.41
CA ILE A 89 4.40 -6.37 9.32
C ILE A 89 3.59 -6.55 10.60
N ILE A 90 2.28 -6.76 10.44
CA ILE A 90 1.34 -6.97 11.56
C ILE A 90 0.81 -8.40 11.62
N TRP A 91 1.01 -9.18 10.55
CA TRP A 91 0.61 -10.58 10.50
C TRP A 91 1.43 -11.36 9.45
N GLN A 92 1.70 -12.63 9.72
CA GLN A 92 2.29 -13.59 8.79
C GLN A 92 1.64 -14.97 8.96
N PRO A 93 1.50 -15.75 7.88
CA PRO A 93 1.07 -17.14 8.00
C PRO A 93 2.09 -17.93 8.83
N LYS A 94 1.61 -18.86 9.65
CA LYS A 94 2.46 -19.78 10.42
C LYS A 94 3.11 -20.84 9.54
#